data_AF-A0A926IDP5-F1
#
_entry.id   AF-A0A926IDP5-F1
#
_cell.length_a   1.000
_cell.length_b   1.000
_cell.length_c   1.000
_cell.angle_alpha   90.00
_cell.angle_beta   90.00
_cell.angle_gamma   90.00
#
_symmetry.space_group_name_H-M   'P 1'
#
loop_
_entity.id
_entity.type
_entity.pdbx_description
1 polymer ?
#
loop_
_entity_poly.entity_id
_entity_poly.type
_entity_poly.pdbx_seq_one_letter_code
_entity_poly.pdbx_strand_id
1 'polypeptide(L)'
;MAIGAQEVIKGYKLALKFIEGLDEKQFSKWLEGEFTLGLQEVHKSKKVVKEVDKQLVVYEEALKQCQTYEEAQIYLQGLKLSKPKLVELAKSLSACIKSRDNKDQIIEKIIQATVGNRLKMAVLGSKVGS
;
A
#
# COMPACT_ATOMS: atom_id res chain seq x y z
N MET A 1 -33.33 -26.36 9.16
CA MET A 1 -32.48 -26.22 7.96
C MET A 1 -31.17 -26.95 8.24
N ALA A 2 -30.82 -27.94 7.44
CA ALA A 2 -29.55 -28.65 7.60
C ALA A 2 -28.47 -27.92 6.78
N ILE A 3 -27.37 -27.57 7.42
CA ILE A 3 -26.21 -26.96 6.76
C ILE A 3 -25.56 -28.05 5.88
N GLY A 4 -25.36 -27.77 4.60
CA GLY A 4 -24.78 -28.73 3.68
C GLY A 4 -23.29 -28.98 3.98
N ALA A 5 -22.78 -30.17 3.70
CA ALA A 5 -21.37 -30.53 3.97
C ALA A 5 -20.36 -29.54 3.37
N GLN A 6 -20.67 -28.94 2.22
CA GLN A 6 -19.85 -27.90 1.58
C GLN A 6 -19.78 -26.59 2.38
N GLU A 7 -20.88 -26.22 3.05
CA GLU A 7 -20.95 -25.01 3.87
C GLU A 7 -20.20 -25.21 5.19
N VAL A 8 -20.25 -26.43 5.75
CA VAL A 8 -19.47 -26.83 6.92
C VAL A 8 -17.96 -26.75 6.63
N ILE A 9 -17.51 -27.28 5.48
CA ILE A 9 -16.10 -27.22 5.07
C ILE A 9 -15.62 -25.77 4.92
N LYS A 10 -16.46 -24.90 4.36
CA LYS A 10 -16.15 -23.46 4.24
C LYS A 10 -16.04 -22.80 5.62
N GLY A 11 -16.95 -23.11 6.54
CA GLY A 11 -16.90 -22.63 7.92
C GLY A 11 -15.62 -23.06 8.65
N TYR A 12 -15.25 -24.34 8.53
CA TYR A 12 -14.03 -24.89 9.11
C TYR A 12 -12.76 -24.17 8.62
N LYS A 13 -12.65 -23.95 7.30
CA LYS A 13 -11.52 -23.20 6.72
C LYS A 13 -11.45 -21.77 7.23
N LEU A 14 -12.58 -21.12 7.48
CA LEU A 14 -12.61 -19.78 8.05
C LEU A 14 -12.14 -19.77 9.50
N ALA A 15 -12.63 -20.72 10.30
CA ALA A 15 -12.25 -20.85 11.70
C ALA A 15 -10.74 -21.10 11.85
N LEU A 16 -10.16 -21.98 11.03
CA LEU A 16 -8.72 -22.23 11.03
C LEU A 16 -7.91 -20.97 10.72
N LYS A 17 -8.27 -20.23 9.67
CA LYS A 17 -7.57 -18.98 9.31
C LYS A 17 -7.65 -17.93 10.41
N PHE A 18 -8.75 -17.89 11.13
CA PHE A 18 -8.91 -16.98 12.26
C PHE A 18 -7.97 -17.39 13.41
N ILE A 19 -7.89 -18.69 13.70
CA ILE A 19 -7.02 -19.23 14.75
C ILE A 19 -5.54 -19.05 14.39
N GLU A 20 -5.15 -19.29 13.14
CA GLU A 20 -3.78 -19.07 12.63
C GLU A 20 -3.34 -17.60 12.73
N GLY A 21 -4.29 -16.66 12.77
CA GLY A 21 -4.03 -15.22 12.87
C GLY A 21 -3.98 -14.67 14.30
N LEU A 22 -4.23 -15.51 15.32
CA LEU A 22 -4.15 -15.09 16.72
C LEU A 22 -2.70 -14.90 17.15
N ASP A 23 -2.47 -13.85 17.95
CA ASP A 23 -1.18 -13.67 18.61
C ASP A 23 -0.92 -14.82 19.61
N GLU A 24 0.34 -15.22 19.76
CA GLU A 24 0.75 -16.39 20.55
C GLU A 24 0.28 -16.31 22.02
N LYS A 25 0.19 -15.09 22.58
CA LYS A 25 -0.36 -14.86 23.93
C LYS A 25 -1.88 -14.98 23.97
N GLN A 26 -2.58 -14.57 22.91
CA GLN A 26 -4.04 -14.69 22.81
C GLN A 26 -4.45 -16.14 22.59
N PHE A 27 -3.69 -16.88 21.77
CA PHE A 27 -3.91 -18.30 21.54
C PHE A 27 -3.70 -19.12 22.81
N SER A 28 -2.62 -18.89 23.55
CA SER A 28 -2.36 -19.59 24.83
C SER A 28 -3.47 -19.33 25.85
N LYS A 29 -3.90 -18.08 26.01
CA LYS A 29 -5.01 -17.72 26.91
C LYS A 29 -6.36 -18.29 26.47
N TRP A 30 -6.56 -18.48 25.16
CA TRP A 30 -7.75 -19.16 24.64
C TRP A 30 -7.72 -20.66 24.95
N LEU A 31 -6.55 -21.32 24.81
CA LEU A 31 -6.36 -22.72 25.20
C LEU A 31 -6.56 -22.95 26.70
N GLU A 32 -6.15 -21.99 27.53
CA GLU A 32 -6.35 -22.02 28.99
C GLU A 32 -7.80 -21.73 29.42
N GLY A 33 -8.67 -21.36 28.48
CA GLY A 33 -10.09 -21.09 28.74
C GLY A 33 -10.35 -19.70 29.33
N GLU A 34 -9.35 -18.80 29.35
CA GLU A 34 -9.53 -17.41 29.78
C GLU A 34 -10.30 -16.57 28.74
N PHE A 35 -10.29 -17.01 27.47
CA PHE A 35 -11.05 -16.37 26.39
C PHE A 35 -12.09 -17.32 25.79
N THR A 36 -13.16 -16.73 25.25
CA THR A 36 -14.16 -17.44 24.45
C THR A 36 -14.25 -16.79 23.07
N LEU A 37 -14.39 -17.62 22.02
CA LEU A 37 -14.59 -17.11 20.66
C LEU A 37 -16.07 -16.78 20.46
N GLY A 38 -16.38 -15.49 20.36
CA GLY A 38 -17.70 -14.99 20.03
C GLY A 38 -17.87 -14.77 18.52
N LEU A 39 -19.05 -15.09 17.99
CA LEU A 39 -19.44 -14.64 16.66
C LEU A 39 -19.99 -13.22 16.77
N GLN A 40 -19.24 -12.25 16.25
CA GLN A 40 -19.75 -10.89 16.08
C GLN A 40 -20.27 -10.73 14.66
N GLU A 41 -21.47 -10.17 14.50
CA GLU A 41 -21.95 -9.76 13.18
C GLU A 41 -21.07 -8.64 12.65
N VAL A 42 -20.13 -9.03 11.79
CA VAL A 42 -19.35 -8.06 11.03
C VAL A 42 -20.25 -7.62 9.88
N HIS A 43 -20.90 -6.46 10.03
CA HIS A 43 -21.32 -5.72 8.85
C HIS A 43 -20.08 -5.63 7.97
N LYS A 44 -20.10 -6.25 6.78
CA LYS A 44 -18.98 -6.15 5.84
C LYS A 44 -18.76 -4.68 5.54
N SER A 45 -17.91 -4.03 6.31
CA SER A 45 -17.21 -2.83 5.90
C SER A 45 -16.52 -3.29 4.63
N LYS A 46 -17.04 -2.84 3.49
CA LYS A 46 -16.34 -2.89 2.20
C LYS A 46 -14.87 -2.63 2.52
N LYS A 47 -13.98 -3.52 2.04
CA LYS A 47 -12.51 -3.41 2.07
C LYS A 47 -12.10 -2.09 2.69
N VAL A 48 -11.48 -2.13 3.88
CA VAL A 48 -10.77 -0.97 4.42
C VAL A 48 -10.02 -0.35 3.25
N VAL A 49 -10.58 0.74 2.73
CA VAL A 49 -9.85 1.68 1.90
C VAL A 49 -8.72 2.01 2.82
N LYS A 50 -7.50 1.57 2.46
CA LYS A 50 -6.29 1.93 3.20
C LYS A 50 -6.51 3.38 3.60
N GLU A 51 -6.51 3.67 4.90
CA GLU A 51 -6.26 5.04 5.31
C GLU A 51 -5.10 5.46 4.45
N VAL A 52 -5.34 6.40 3.53
CA VAL A 52 -4.27 6.92 2.70
C VAL A 52 -3.33 7.49 3.74
N ASP A 53 -2.23 6.78 4.00
CA ASP A 53 -1.27 7.15 5.03
C ASP A 53 -1.05 8.64 4.85
N LYS A 54 -1.40 9.46 5.85
CA LYS A 54 -1.23 10.92 5.75
C LYS A 54 0.19 11.28 5.30
N GLN A 55 1.15 10.40 5.59
CA GLN A 55 2.54 10.44 5.13
C GLN A 55 2.69 10.32 3.59
N LEU A 56 1.92 9.46 2.90
CA LEU A 56 1.95 9.35 1.44
C LEU A 56 1.55 10.65 0.76
N VAL A 57 0.49 11.32 1.25
CA VAL A 57 0.06 12.62 0.73
C VAL A 57 1.15 13.67 0.88
N VAL A 58 1.83 13.69 2.05
CA VAL A 58 2.95 14.61 2.31
C VAL A 58 4.12 14.36 1.34
N TYR A 59 4.45 13.09 1.07
CA TYR A 59 5.52 12.76 0.12
C TYR A 59 5.15 13.16 -1.32
N GLU A 60 3.91 12.99 -1.72
CA GLU A 60 3.42 13.42 -3.03
C GLU A 60 3.48 14.94 -3.19
N GLU A 61 3.05 15.69 -2.18
CA GLU A 61 3.10 17.16 -2.19
C GLU A 61 4.53 17.67 -2.24
N ALA A 62 5.44 17.08 -1.46
CA ALA A 62 6.85 17.43 -1.50
C ALA A 62 7.49 17.13 -2.87
N LEU A 63 7.17 15.98 -3.48
CA LEU A 63 7.62 15.64 -4.83
C LEU A 63 7.06 16.57 -5.90
N LYS A 64 5.84 17.10 -5.71
CA LYS A 64 5.26 18.13 -6.58
C LYS A 64 5.96 19.48 -6.44
N GLN A 65 6.58 19.77 -5.30
CA GLN A 65 7.33 21.01 -5.07
C GLN A 65 8.75 20.96 -5.66
N CYS A 66 9.38 19.78 -5.72
CA CYS A 66 10.70 19.62 -6.35
C CYS A 66 10.68 20.12 -7.80
N GLN A 67 11.61 21.00 -8.17
CA GLN A 67 11.69 21.58 -9.52
C GLN A 67 12.65 20.80 -10.43
N THR A 68 13.67 20.19 -9.83
CA THR A 68 14.73 19.46 -10.53
C THR A 68 14.70 17.97 -10.20
N TYR A 69 15.30 17.16 -11.11
CA TYR A 69 15.49 15.73 -10.89
C TYR A 69 16.34 15.45 -9.64
N GLU A 70 17.36 16.28 -9.44
CA GLU A 70 18.34 16.15 -8.36
C GLU A 70 17.70 16.40 -6.98
N GLU A 71 16.86 17.43 -6.86
CA GLU A 71 16.08 17.70 -5.63
C GLU A 71 15.18 16.53 -5.25
N ALA A 72 14.45 15.97 -6.22
CA ALA A 72 13.55 14.86 -5.97
C ALA A 72 14.31 13.58 -5.59
N GLN A 73 15.50 13.37 -6.17
CA GLN A 73 16.38 12.26 -5.82
C GLN A 73 16.92 12.40 -4.40
N ILE A 74 17.43 13.58 -4.03
CA ILE A 74 17.93 13.86 -2.68
C ILE A 74 16.81 13.68 -1.64
N TYR A 75 15.60 14.16 -1.95
CA TYR A 75 14.44 14.01 -1.08
C TYR A 75 14.07 12.53 -0.84
N LEU A 76 13.93 11.74 -1.90
CA LEU A 76 13.58 10.31 -1.80
C LEU A 76 14.68 9.47 -1.14
N GLN A 77 15.95 9.80 -1.38
CA GLN A 77 17.08 9.14 -0.71
C GLN A 77 17.15 9.50 0.78
N GLY A 78 16.89 10.76 1.14
CA GLY A 78 16.86 11.26 2.51
C GLY A 78 15.77 10.62 3.38
N LEU A 79 14.62 10.29 2.77
CA LEU A 79 13.51 9.63 3.47
C LEU A 79 13.78 8.18 3.88
N LYS A 80 14.86 7.55 3.38
CA LYS A 80 15.24 6.14 3.66
C LYS A 80 14.04 5.16 3.60
N LEU A 81 13.11 5.37 2.68
CA LEU A 81 11.89 4.54 2.57
C LEU A 81 12.21 3.08 2.25
N SER A 82 11.41 2.17 2.80
CA SER A 82 11.46 0.74 2.46
C SER A 82 10.90 0.48 1.05
N LYS A 83 11.38 -0.57 0.38
CA LYS A 83 10.89 -1.00 -0.94
C LYS A 83 9.35 -1.08 -1.04
N PRO A 84 8.59 -1.66 -0.09
CA PRO A 84 7.13 -1.67 -0.16
C PRO A 84 6.51 -0.26 -0.14
N LYS A 85 7.01 0.66 0.69
CA LYS A 85 6.52 2.05 0.74
C LYS A 85 6.78 2.81 -0.56
N LEU A 86 7.94 2.58 -1.19
CA LEU A 86 8.25 3.15 -2.50
C LEU A 86 7.30 2.63 -3.58
N VAL A 87 6.94 1.34 -3.53
CA VAL A 87 5.96 0.76 -4.47
C VAL A 87 4.57 1.35 -4.25
N GLU A 88 4.17 1.62 -3.02
CA GLU A 88 2.89 2.29 -2.72
C GLU A 88 2.86 3.72 -3.23
N LEU A 89 3.92 4.49 -2.98
CA LEU A 89 4.06 5.86 -3.47
C LEU A 89 4.09 5.94 -5.00
N ALA A 90 4.72 4.98 -5.65
CA ALA A 90 4.67 4.90 -7.11
C ALA A 90 3.29 4.55 -7.65
N LYS A 91 2.53 3.67 -6.97
CA LYS A 91 1.16 3.36 -7.36
C LYS A 91 0.25 4.58 -7.25
N SER A 92 0.39 5.39 -6.21
CA SER A 92 -0.40 6.61 -6.06
C SER A 92 -0.05 7.66 -7.11
N LEU A 93 1.23 7.76 -7.47
CA LEU A 93 1.73 8.63 -8.54
C LEU A 93 1.57 8.04 -9.95
N SER A 94 0.87 6.91 -10.10
CA SER A 94 0.66 6.21 -11.37
C SER A 94 1.95 5.85 -12.13
N ALA A 95 3.06 5.63 -11.41
CA ALA A 95 4.32 5.20 -11.98
C ALA A 95 4.34 3.68 -12.24
N CYS A 96 4.86 3.27 -13.40
CA CYS A 96 4.86 1.87 -13.83
C CYS A 96 6.07 1.09 -13.25
N ILE A 97 5.86 0.44 -12.10
CA ILE A 97 6.86 -0.44 -11.47
C ILE A 97 6.65 -1.89 -11.89
N LYS A 98 7.75 -2.57 -12.21
CA LYS A 98 7.83 -4.03 -12.41
C LYS A 98 8.33 -4.70 -11.13
N SER A 99 7.87 -5.91 -10.85
CA SER A 99 8.29 -6.66 -9.64
C SER A 99 9.80 -6.94 -9.57
N ARG A 100 10.50 -6.91 -10.71
CA ARG A 100 11.96 -7.11 -10.80
C ARG A 100 12.76 -5.83 -10.56
N ASP A 101 12.10 -4.67 -10.46
CA ASP A 101 12.81 -3.40 -10.29
C ASP A 101 13.51 -3.35 -8.93
N ASN A 102 14.74 -2.85 -8.95
CA ASN A 102 15.52 -2.55 -7.76
C ASN A 102 15.07 -1.24 -7.12
N LYS A 103 15.48 -0.99 -5.87
CA LYS A 103 15.08 0.20 -5.11
C LYS A 103 15.39 1.50 -5.87
N ASP A 104 16.58 1.59 -6.46
CA ASP A 104 17.02 2.76 -7.21
C ASP A 104 16.21 2.97 -8.49
N GLN A 105 15.90 1.88 -9.21
CA GLN A 105 15.06 1.91 -10.41
C GLN A 105 13.62 2.35 -10.09
N ILE A 106 13.10 1.96 -8.93
CA ILE A 106 11.79 2.41 -8.45
C ILE A 106 11.80 3.92 -8.20
N ILE A 107 12.85 4.43 -7.53
CA ILE A 107 13.02 5.86 -7.25
C ILE A 107 13.09 6.66 -8.55
N GLU A 108 13.90 6.22 -9.52
CA GLU A 108 14.04 6.90 -10.81
C GLU A 108 12.71 6.99 -11.56
N LYS A 109 11.92 5.91 -11.56
CA LYS A 109 10.59 5.87 -12.18
C LYS A 109 9.58 6.78 -11.50
N ILE A 110 9.64 6.90 -10.17
CA ILE A 110 8.81 7.85 -9.42
C ILE A 110 9.14 9.27 -9.85
N ILE A 111 10.43 9.64 -9.88
CA ILE A 111 10.89 10.98 -10.27
C ILE A 111 10.50 11.28 -11.72
N GLN A 112 10.65 10.30 -12.62
CA GLN A 112 10.27 10.44 -14.02
C GLN A 112 8.76 10.67 -14.18
N ALA A 113 7.93 9.95 -13.42
CA ALA A 113 6.48 10.08 -13.45
C ALA A 113 5.98 11.42 -12.89
N THR A 114 6.72 12.02 -11.95
CA THR A 114 6.37 13.31 -11.32
C THR A 114 7.05 14.49 -12.01
N VAL A 115 8.31 14.75 -11.67
CA VAL A 115 9.09 15.89 -12.14
C VAL A 115 9.35 15.79 -13.64
N GLY A 116 9.66 14.58 -14.13
CA GLY A 116 9.96 14.36 -15.54
C GLY A 116 8.78 14.63 -16.47
N ASN A 117 7.58 14.14 -16.13
CA ASN A 117 6.37 14.44 -16.90
C ASN A 117 6.03 15.93 -16.85
N ARG A 118 6.19 16.59 -15.70
CA ARG A 118 5.93 18.03 -15.59
C ARG A 118 6.89 18.85 -16.45
N LEU A 119 8.19 18.55 -16.41
CA LEU A 119 9.18 19.23 -17.24
C LEU A 119 8.90 19.00 -18.74
N LYS A 120 8.54 17.77 -19.14
CA LYS A 120 8.13 17.47 -20.52
C LYS A 120 6.89 18.28 -20.93
N MET A 121 5.89 18.38 -20.06
CA MET A 121 4.70 19.20 -20.32
C MET A 121 5.01 20.69 -20.42
N ALA A 122 5.91 21.22 -19.60
CA ALA A 122 6.33 22.62 -19.68
C ALA A 122 7.02 22.93 -21.02
N VAL A 123 7.86 22.00 -21.50
CA VAL A 123 8.57 22.13 -22.79
C VAL A 123 7.65 21.90 -24.00
N LEU A 124 6.65 21.02 -23.89
CA LEU A 124 5.67 20.79 -24.96
C LEU A 124 4.64 21.91 -25.03
N GLY A 125 4.20 22.44 -23.89
CA GLY A 125 3.27 23.56 -23.81
C GLY A 125 3.84 24.87 -24.36
N SER A 126 5.16 25.08 -24.27
CA SER A 126 5.81 26.24 -24.88
C SER A 126 5.97 26.14 -26.40
N LYS A 127 5.83 24.95 -27.00
CA LYS A 127 5.94 24.74 -28.46
C LYS A 127 4.62 24.86 -29.22
N VAL A 128 3.47 24.96 -28.55
CA VAL A 128 2.15 25.06 -29.20
C VAL A 128 1.69 26.52 -29.35
N GLY A 129 2.50 27.49 -28.90
CA GLY A 129 2.21 28.93 -28.95
C GLY A 129 3.22 29.77 -29.74
N SER A 130 3.80 29.24 -30.83
CA SER A 130 4.63 30.01 -31.77
C SER A 130 4.26 29.69 -33.21
#